data_AF-A0A928VBH3-F1
#
_entry.id   AF-A0A928VBH3-F1
#
_cell.length_a   1.000
_cell.length_b   1.000
_cell.length_c   1.000
_cell.angle_alpha   90.00
_cell.angle_beta   90.00
_cell.angle_gamma   90.00
#
_symmetry.space_group_name_H-M   'P 1'
#
loop_
_entity.id
_entity.type
_entity.pdbx_description
1 polymer ?
#
loop_
_entity_poly.entity_id
_entity_poly.type
_entity_poly.pdbx_seq_one_letter_code
_entity_poly.pdbx_strand_id
1 'polypeptide(L)'
;MYSFKRCSMAVLAIEWSNQVWQCDHTKIDVLVVDQAGEVLGRPWLSIVVDTYSRCIMGLHLGFDAPSAQVVGLALRHAILPKQYPAAYELQQVWDTYGLPQYLYTDGGKDFRSQHLEQVATELGIVLCLRRKPSDGGIVERPFGTFNREFFSTLPGYVSSNVIERSPQAETEACITLLQLERLLVRYVVDHYNQRIDARMGDQSRIGRWEAGRIAQLPLLGERELDICLLRRDQRTIYRNGYIQFANLTYQGEHLAAYAGETVILRYDPRDITTIWIYQLQDSKEVFLTRAHATGLETEILAYAEAKAMSRRIRAAGQEVSQKSLLNEVRDRGLTIEKLQRQKKQRKSNSIVPAQANTQTTAETTLGIQHRELEPQNLSNAECSTEKEMIAAPILPNPESVKSKKPVPFVRVYEDYDQLRRETTRS
;
A
#
# COMPACT_ATOMS: atom_id res chain seq x y z
N MET A 1 -20.82 -21.10 23.27
CA MET A 1 -20.70 -19.77 23.91
C MET A 1 -19.26 -19.67 24.40
N TYR A 2 -18.34 -19.24 23.55
CA TYR A 2 -16.93 -19.12 23.93
C TYR A 2 -16.80 -17.94 24.90
N SER A 3 -16.39 -18.24 26.12
CA SER A 3 -16.14 -17.24 27.16
C SER A 3 -14.97 -16.37 26.72
N PHE A 4 -15.24 -15.09 26.49
CA PHE A 4 -14.24 -14.05 26.26
C PHE A 4 -13.23 -14.07 27.43
N LYS A 5 -11.97 -14.40 27.16
CA LYS A 5 -10.89 -14.03 28.08
C LYS A 5 -10.68 -12.52 27.95
N ARG A 6 -11.45 -11.77 28.73
CA ARG A 6 -11.19 -10.36 29.04
C ARG A 6 -9.83 -10.31 29.75
N CYS A 7 -8.86 -9.60 29.16
CA CYS A 7 -7.50 -9.49 29.67
C CYS A 7 -7.24 -8.12 30.30
N SER A 8 -7.06 -8.08 31.62
CA SER A 8 -6.91 -6.86 32.45
C SER A 8 -5.87 -5.88 31.88
N MET A 9 -6.02 -4.57 32.18
CA MET A 9 -5.14 -3.46 31.78
C MET A 9 -3.65 -3.75 32.05
N ALA A 10 -3.00 -4.43 31.11
CA ALA A 10 -1.59 -4.81 31.18
C ALA A 10 -0.81 -4.04 30.11
N VAL A 11 0.34 -3.55 30.52
CA VAL A 11 1.36 -3.02 29.63
C VAL A 11 1.99 -4.25 28.96
N LEU A 12 1.66 -4.49 27.69
CA LEU A 12 2.15 -5.64 26.93
C LEU A 12 3.60 -5.39 26.53
N ALA A 13 4.51 -6.24 27.03
CA ALA A 13 5.89 -6.30 26.56
C ALA A 13 5.91 -6.88 25.14
N ILE A 14 6.55 -6.16 24.22
CA ILE A 14 6.70 -6.62 22.84
C ILE A 14 8.05 -7.30 22.69
N GLU A 15 8.00 -8.61 22.51
CA GLU A 15 9.14 -9.51 22.64
C GLU A 15 9.45 -10.27 21.35
N TRP A 16 8.45 -10.48 20.49
CA TRP A 16 8.61 -11.24 19.25
C TRP A 16 7.80 -10.69 18.08
N SER A 17 8.18 -11.14 16.88
CA SER A 17 7.52 -10.81 15.62
C SER A 17 6.14 -11.46 15.55
N ASN A 18 5.18 -10.75 14.97
CA ASN A 18 3.77 -11.13 14.91
C ASN A 18 3.08 -11.20 16.28
N GLN A 19 3.64 -10.58 17.32
CA GLN A 19 2.91 -10.41 18.58
C GLN A 19 1.84 -9.33 18.43
N VAL A 20 2.25 -8.12 18.01
CA VAL A 20 1.38 -6.95 17.92
C VAL A 20 1.52 -6.31 16.55
N TRP A 21 0.42 -6.28 15.80
CA TRP A 21 0.32 -5.49 14.59
C TRP A 21 -0.47 -4.22 14.82
N GLN A 22 -0.11 -3.19 14.07
CA GLN A 22 -0.80 -1.90 14.07
C GLN A 22 -1.19 -1.57 12.64
N CYS A 23 -2.45 -1.24 12.42
CA CYS A 23 -2.99 -0.82 11.13
C CYS A 23 -3.41 0.64 11.21
N ASP A 24 -2.93 1.43 10.26
CA ASP A 24 -3.24 2.85 10.16
C ASP A 24 -3.41 3.24 8.69
N HIS A 25 -4.03 4.39 8.46
CA HIS A 25 -4.47 4.84 7.15
C HIS A 25 -4.12 6.31 6.93
N THR A 26 -3.66 6.65 5.73
CA THR A 26 -3.48 8.04 5.33
C THR A 26 -3.93 8.27 3.90
N LYS A 27 -4.43 9.47 3.60
CA LYS A 27 -4.69 9.88 2.24
C LYS A 27 -3.38 10.37 1.63
N ILE A 28 -2.82 9.64 0.67
CA ILE A 28 -1.49 9.97 0.15
C ILE A 28 -1.52 11.29 -0.61
N ASP A 29 -0.42 12.03 -0.60
CA ASP A 29 -0.27 13.32 -1.26
C ASP A 29 0.15 13.18 -2.73
N VAL A 30 -0.38 12.18 -3.47
CA VAL A 30 -0.10 11.97 -4.90
C VAL A 30 -1.40 11.84 -5.68
N LEU A 31 -1.55 12.65 -6.72
CA LEU A 31 -2.62 12.54 -7.70
C LEU A 31 -2.32 11.38 -8.65
N VAL A 32 -3.24 10.44 -8.73
CA VAL A 32 -3.18 9.36 -9.72
C VAL A 32 -4.19 9.63 -10.83
N VAL A 33 -3.84 9.16 -12.02
CA VAL A 33 -4.68 9.21 -13.21
C VAL A 33 -5.23 7.84 -13.52
N ASP A 34 -6.27 7.78 -14.33
CA ASP A 34 -6.60 6.56 -15.03
C ASP A 34 -5.75 6.40 -16.30
N GLN A 35 -6.05 5.36 -17.05
CA GLN A 35 -5.29 4.95 -18.21
C GLN A 35 -5.38 5.92 -19.40
N ALA A 36 -6.38 6.83 -19.41
CA ALA A 36 -6.47 7.88 -20.42
C ALA A 36 -5.79 9.18 -19.98
N GLY A 37 -5.25 9.24 -18.75
CA GLY A 37 -4.63 10.43 -18.19
C GLY A 37 -5.59 11.34 -17.41
N GLU A 38 -6.85 10.95 -17.22
CA GLU A 38 -7.80 11.70 -16.41
C GLU A 38 -7.48 11.53 -14.92
N VAL A 39 -7.45 12.63 -14.17
CA VAL A 39 -7.14 12.60 -12.74
C VAL A 39 -8.27 11.93 -11.96
N LEU A 40 -7.97 10.79 -11.33
CA LEU A 40 -8.90 10.08 -10.43
C LEU A 40 -8.89 10.67 -9.02
N GLY A 41 -7.81 11.36 -8.65
CA GLY A 41 -7.61 12.00 -7.36
C GLY A 41 -6.55 11.31 -6.52
N ARG A 42 -6.64 11.49 -5.19
CA ARG A 42 -5.67 10.97 -4.22
C ARG A 42 -6.19 9.69 -3.55
N PRO A 43 -5.48 8.56 -3.63
CA PRO A 43 -5.89 7.34 -2.95
C PRO A 43 -5.56 7.38 -1.45
N TRP A 44 -6.18 6.48 -0.70
CA TRP A 44 -5.85 6.11 0.65
C TRP A 44 -4.88 4.94 0.66
N LEU A 45 -3.85 5.05 1.50
CA LEU A 45 -2.93 3.97 1.82
C LEU A 45 -3.21 3.49 3.25
N SER A 46 -3.45 2.19 3.36
CA SER A 46 -3.57 1.48 4.63
C SER A 46 -2.34 0.60 4.78
N ILE A 47 -1.65 0.64 5.92
CA ILE A 47 -0.49 -0.21 6.17
C ILE A 47 -0.69 -1.01 7.45
N VAL A 48 -0.17 -2.23 7.44
CA VAL A 48 -0.07 -3.08 8.63
C VAL A 48 1.40 -3.17 9.01
N VAL A 49 1.72 -2.79 10.24
CA VAL A 49 3.09 -2.71 10.75
C VAL A 49 3.26 -3.69 11.90
N ASP A 50 4.29 -4.52 11.86
CA ASP A 50 4.69 -5.32 13.01
C ASP A 50 5.40 -4.41 14.03
N THR A 51 4.91 -4.40 15.27
CA THR A 51 5.42 -3.44 16.26
C THR A 51 6.83 -3.81 16.73
N TYR A 52 7.13 -5.11 16.81
CA TYR A 52 8.41 -5.62 17.29
C TYR A 52 9.56 -5.29 16.34
N SER A 53 9.34 -5.44 15.03
CA SER A 53 10.34 -5.25 13.98
C SER A 53 10.19 -3.95 13.19
N ARG A 54 9.06 -3.26 13.32
CA ARG A 54 8.65 -2.13 12.47
C ARG A 54 8.62 -2.45 10.97
N CYS A 55 8.60 -3.73 10.59
CA CYS A 55 8.35 -4.12 9.21
C CYS A 55 6.95 -3.73 8.79
N ILE A 56 6.82 -3.30 7.54
CA ILE A 56 5.53 -3.30 6.88
C ILE A 56 5.21 -4.74 6.50
N MET A 57 4.15 -5.27 7.10
CA MET A 57 3.65 -6.64 6.91
C MET A 57 2.75 -6.73 5.68
N GLY A 58 1.95 -5.69 5.45
CA GLY A 58 1.06 -5.60 4.31
C GLY A 58 0.50 -4.20 4.13
N LEU A 59 -0.19 -3.99 3.01
CA LEU A 59 -0.80 -2.72 2.67
C LEU A 59 -2.04 -2.92 1.82
N HIS A 60 -2.86 -1.87 1.74
CA HIS A 60 -3.91 -1.73 0.75
C HIS A 60 -3.90 -0.28 0.25
N LEU A 61 -3.86 -0.12 -1.08
CA LEU A 61 -3.90 1.17 -1.75
C LEU A 61 -5.16 1.24 -2.62
N GLY A 62 -6.00 2.25 -2.41
CA GLY A 62 -7.25 2.41 -3.15
C GLY A 62 -7.96 3.71 -2.82
N PHE A 63 -9.09 4.01 -3.47
CA PHE A 63 -9.79 5.30 -3.26
C PHE A 63 -10.80 5.30 -2.12
N ASP A 64 -11.06 4.14 -1.54
CA ASP A 64 -12.01 4.00 -0.45
C ASP A 64 -11.44 4.63 0.84
N ALA A 65 -12.28 5.39 1.53
CA ALA A 65 -11.95 5.92 2.84
C ALA A 65 -11.72 4.78 3.86
N PRO A 66 -11.00 5.04 4.96
CA PRO A 66 -10.80 4.07 6.04
C PRO A 66 -12.13 3.47 6.49
N SER A 67 -12.14 2.15 6.59
CA SER A 67 -13.29 1.34 6.99
C SER A 67 -12.82 -0.05 7.41
N ALA A 68 -13.66 -0.78 8.14
CA ALA A 68 -13.45 -2.19 8.48
C ALA A 68 -13.07 -3.04 7.27
N GLN A 69 -13.69 -2.78 6.12
CA GLN A 69 -13.43 -3.50 4.88
C GLN A 69 -12.03 -3.23 4.33
N VAL A 70 -11.58 -1.97 4.40
CA VAL A 70 -10.23 -1.56 3.95
C VAL A 70 -9.16 -2.12 4.90
N VAL A 71 -9.41 -2.10 6.21
CA VAL A 71 -8.58 -2.81 7.19
C VAL A 71 -8.50 -4.29 6.85
N GLY A 72 -9.64 -4.92 6.53
CA GLY A 72 -9.69 -6.31 6.14
C GLY A 72 -8.80 -6.63 4.94
N LEU A 73 -8.86 -5.84 3.88
CA LEU A 73 -8.01 -6.00 2.70
C LEU A 73 -6.51 -5.86 3.02
N ALA A 74 -6.13 -4.88 3.84
CA ALA A 74 -4.75 -4.69 4.27
C ALA A 74 -4.25 -5.86 5.15
N LEU A 75 -5.12 -6.37 6.03
CA LEU A 75 -4.84 -7.56 6.85
C LEU A 75 -4.70 -8.81 5.99
N ARG A 76 -5.56 -9.03 4.99
CA ARG A 76 -5.45 -10.18 4.07
C ARG A 76 -4.08 -10.19 3.41
N HIS A 77 -3.66 -9.03 2.92
CA HIS A 77 -2.35 -8.85 2.32
C HIS A 77 -1.19 -9.07 3.30
N ALA A 78 -1.36 -8.67 4.58
CA ALA A 78 -0.37 -8.90 5.61
C ALA A 78 -0.27 -10.37 6.04
N ILE A 79 -1.41 -11.07 6.09
CA ILE A 79 -1.51 -12.44 6.58
C ILE A 79 -0.94 -13.44 5.58
N LEU A 80 -1.25 -13.26 4.30
CA LEU A 80 -0.87 -14.19 3.25
C LEU A 80 0.57 -13.96 2.77
N PRO A 81 1.28 -15.05 2.36
CA PRO A 81 2.49 -14.91 1.56
C PRO A 81 2.20 -14.08 0.31
N LYS A 82 3.07 -13.10 0.03
CA LYS A 82 2.91 -12.19 -1.10
C LYS A 82 3.73 -12.68 -2.28
N GLN A 83 3.11 -12.78 -3.44
CA GLN A 83 3.79 -13.09 -4.70
C GLN A 83 3.47 -11.97 -5.69
N TYR A 84 4.52 -11.37 -6.24
CA TYR A 84 4.39 -10.30 -7.22
C TYR A 84 4.94 -10.76 -8.57
N PRO A 85 4.27 -10.40 -9.68
CA PRO A 85 4.80 -10.62 -11.02
C PRO A 85 6.12 -9.86 -11.24
N ALA A 86 6.93 -10.33 -12.20
CA ALA A 86 8.19 -9.69 -12.59
C ALA A 86 8.07 -8.19 -12.93
N ALA A 87 6.88 -7.74 -13.36
CA ALA A 87 6.58 -6.34 -13.65
C ALA A 87 6.69 -5.39 -12.44
N TYR A 88 6.81 -5.91 -11.21
CA TYR A 88 7.11 -5.10 -10.02
C TYR A 88 8.61 -4.82 -9.86
N GLU A 89 9.48 -5.52 -10.60
CA GLU A 89 10.94 -5.31 -10.63
C GLU A 89 11.60 -5.35 -9.23
N LEU A 90 11.13 -6.26 -8.37
CA LEU A 90 11.63 -6.40 -7.01
C LEU A 90 13.03 -7.05 -7.00
N GLN A 91 13.93 -6.49 -6.20
CA GLN A 91 15.26 -7.06 -5.95
C GLN A 91 15.25 -8.07 -4.79
N GLN A 92 14.27 -7.93 -3.89
CA GLN A 92 14.06 -8.80 -2.73
C GLN A 92 12.66 -9.43 -2.79
N VAL A 93 12.46 -10.51 -2.03
CA VAL A 93 11.14 -11.12 -1.86
C VAL A 93 10.42 -10.45 -0.68
N TRP A 94 9.12 -10.20 -0.80
CA TRP A 94 8.30 -9.77 0.34
C TRP A 94 7.85 -10.97 1.17
N ASP A 95 8.73 -11.43 2.04
CA ASP A 95 8.62 -12.66 2.82
C ASP A 95 7.97 -12.48 4.22
N THR A 96 7.64 -11.25 4.60
CA THR A 96 6.89 -10.98 5.84
C THR A 96 5.43 -11.43 5.70
N TYR A 97 4.98 -12.34 6.57
CA TYR A 97 3.58 -12.78 6.65
C TYR A 97 3.31 -13.44 8.02
N GLY A 98 2.04 -13.69 8.33
CA GLY A 98 1.66 -14.38 9.56
C GLY A 98 0.36 -13.87 10.14
N LEU A 99 0.17 -14.05 11.44
CA LEU A 99 -1.06 -13.69 12.12
C LEU A 99 -0.67 -13.03 13.44
N PRO A 100 -1.19 -11.83 13.73
CA PRO A 100 -0.89 -11.18 14.99
C PRO A 100 -1.68 -11.80 16.13
N GLN A 101 -1.12 -11.77 17.34
CA GLN A 101 -1.94 -12.03 18.55
C GLN A 101 -2.84 -10.83 18.86
N TYR A 102 -2.32 -9.61 18.66
CA TYR A 102 -3.03 -8.37 18.92
C TYR A 102 -3.01 -7.45 17.69
N LEU A 103 -4.16 -6.88 17.34
CA LEU A 103 -4.26 -5.89 16.27
C LEU A 103 -4.79 -4.57 16.81
N TYR A 104 -4.04 -3.50 16.56
CA TYR A 104 -4.42 -2.13 16.89
C TYR A 104 -4.79 -1.34 15.65
N THR A 105 -5.78 -0.44 15.76
CA THR A 105 -6.06 0.61 14.76
C THR A 105 -6.37 1.92 15.45
N ASP A 106 -6.14 3.02 14.74
CA ASP A 106 -6.42 4.39 15.19
C ASP A 106 -7.91 4.78 15.11
N GLY A 107 -8.67 4.08 14.27
CA GLY A 107 -10.07 4.37 14.01
C GLY A 107 -11.01 3.57 14.90
N GLY A 108 -11.42 4.12 16.03
CA GLY A 108 -12.45 3.49 16.86
C GLY A 108 -13.81 3.30 16.18
N LYS A 109 -14.01 3.73 14.92
CA LYS A 109 -15.17 3.40 14.07
C LYS A 109 -14.88 2.24 13.11
N ASP A 110 -13.65 2.04 12.68
CA ASP A 110 -13.26 0.98 11.74
C ASP A 110 -13.37 -0.40 12.41
N PHE A 111 -13.12 -0.47 13.72
CA PHE A 111 -13.35 -1.68 14.53
C PHE A 111 -14.77 -1.86 15.06
N ARG A 112 -15.70 -0.92 14.87
CA ARG A 112 -17.12 -1.11 15.30
C ARG A 112 -17.92 -1.99 14.35
N SER A 113 -17.29 -2.46 13.27
CA SER A 113 -17.96 -3.38 12.38
C SER A 113 -18.01 -4.76 13.05
N GLN A 114 -19.22 -5.24 13.32
CA GLN A 114 -19.48 -6.61 13.76
C GLN A 114 -18.73 -7.64 12.91
N HIS A 115 -18.57 -7.35 11.61
CA HIS A 115 -17.81 -8.17 10.68
C HIS A 115 -16.35 -8.31 11.06
N LEU A 116 -15.65 -7.21 11.38
CA LEU A 116 -14.21 -7.28 11.71
C LEU A 116 -13.96 -7.95 13.06
N GLU A 117 -14.87 -7.79 14.03
CA GLU A 117 -14.84 -8.51 15.30
C GLU A 117 -15.03 -10.03 15.11
N GLN A 118 -15.96 -10.43 14.25
CA GLN A 118 -16.17 -11.84 13.89
C GLN A 118 -14.93 -12.44 13.25
N VAL A 119 -14.39 -11.77 12.24
CA VAL A 119 -13.17 -12.21 11.56
C VAL A 119 -12.00 -12.31 12.52
N ALA A 120 -11.79 -11.31 13.38
CA ALA A 120 -10.73 -11.36 14.37
C ALA A 120 -10.91 -12.54 15.34
N THR A 121 -12.15 -12.81 15.76
CA THR A 121 -12.47 -13.95 16.63
C THR A 121 -12.17 -15.29 15.95
N GLU A 122 -12.57 -15.46 14.69
CA GLU A 122 -12.31 -16.68 13.89
C GLU A 122 -10.80 -16.89 13.68
N LEU A 123 -10.06 -15.80 13.50
CA LEU A 123 -8.61 -15.81 13.34
C LEU A 123 -7.85 -15.84 14.67
N GLY A 124 -8.53 -15.81 15.82
CA GLY A 124 -7.88 -15.76 17.14
C GLY A 124 -7.07 -14.48 17.39
N ILE A 125 -7.38 -13.39 16.70
CA ILE A 125 -6.77 -12.07 16.85
C ILE A 125 -7.53 -11.28 17.91
N VAL A 126 -6.82 -10.69 18.87
CA VAL A 126 -7.40 -9.76 19.84
C VAL A 126 -7.37 -8.34 19.27
N LEU A 127 -8.56 -7.79 18.99
CA LEU A 127 -8.68 -6.39 18.56
C LEU A 127 -8.48 -5.44 19.74
N CYS A 128 -7.65 -4.42 19.54
CA CYS A 128 -7.31 -3.43 20.55
C CYS A 128 -7.52 -2.02 20.00
N LEU A 129 -8.19 -1.16 20.78
CA LEU A 129 -8.41 0.25 20.44
C LEU A 129 -7.34 1.13 21.08
N ARG A 130 -6.84 2.12 20.33
CA ARG A 130 -5.97 3.15 20.89
C ARG A 130 -6.77 4.14 21.74
N ARG A 131 -6.18 4.60 22.84
CA ARG A 131 -6.80 5.62 23.72
C ARG A 131 -6.31 7.04 23.41
N LYS A 132 -5.03 7.19 23.08
CA LYS A 132 -4.38 8.48 22.81
C LYS A 132 -3.53 8.41 21.53
N PRO A 133 -3.40 9.49 20.75
CA PRO A 133 -2.52 9.53 19.57
C PRO A 133 -1.07 9.11 19.88
N SER A 134 -0.58 9.43 21.08
CA SER A 134 0.76 9.05 21.56
C SER A 134 0.99 7.54 21.67
N ASP A 135 -0.07 6.73 21.80
CA ASP A 135 0.02 5.26 21.80
C ASP A 135 0.39 4.71 20.40
N GLY A 136 0.45 5.59 19.39
CA GLY A 136 0.67 5.31 17.98
C GLY A 136 2.00 5.69 17.36
N GLY A 137 2.94 6.24 18.15
CA GLY A 137 4.20 6.83 17.62
C GLY A 137 5.13 5.85 16.86
N ILE A 138 4.78 4.57 16.77
CA ILE A 138 5.47 3.58 15.93
C ILE A 138 4.96 3.65 14.48
N VAL A 139 3.66 3.86 14.24
CA VAL A 139 3.05 3.85 12.89
C VAL A 139 2.90 5.23 12.25
N GLU A 140 2.80 6.31 13.03
CA GLU A 140 2.80 7.67 12.47
C GLU A 140 4.09 7.99 11.68
N ARG A 141 5.19 7.27 11.98
CA ARG A 141 6.49 7.48 11.33
C ARG A 141 6.61 6.88 9.93
N PRO A 142 6.19 5.63 9.65
CA PRO A 142 6.15 5.11 8.29
C PRO A 142 5.54 6.08 7.28
N PHE A 143 4.39 6.67 7.57
CA PHE A 143 3.75 7.63 6.66
C PHE A 143 4.58 8.90 6.44
N GLY A 144 5.13 9.48 7.51
CA GLY A 144 6.04 10.63 7.36
C GLY A 144 7.30 10.30 6.55
N THR A 145 7.84 9.08 6.71
CA THR A 145 8.96 8.59 5.90
C THR A 145 8.57 8.37 4.44
N PHE A 146 7.45 7.71 4.17
CA PHE A 146 6.94 7.52 2.80
C PHE A 146 6.69 8.86 2.13
N ASN A 147 6.11 9.82 2.84
CA ASN A 147 5.85 11.14 2.29
C ASN A 147 7.15 11.86 1.88
N ARG A 148 8.10 11.95 2.83
CA ARG A 148 9.36 12.65 2.62
C ARG A 148 10.28 11.99 1.60
N GLU A 149 10.43 10.67 1.65
CA GLU A 149 11.47 9.93 0.91
C GLU A 149 10.96 9.30 -0.40
N PHE A 150 9.64 9.10 -0.53
CA PHE A 150 9.06 8.40 -1.67
C PHE A 150 8.02 9.25 -2.40
N PHE A 151 6.88 9.59 -1.78
CA PHE A 151 5.78 10.28 -2.45
C PHE A 151 6.18 11.66 -2.98
N SER A 152 6.98 12.42 -2.24
CA SER A 152 7.51 13.73 -2.65
C SER A 152 8.32 13.68 -3.97
N THR A 153 8.87 12.51 -4.32
CA THR A 153 9.67 12.31 -5.53
C THR A 153 8.81 11.97 -6.76
N LEU A 154 7.52 11.66 -6.54
CA LEU A 154 6.63 11.19 -7.58
C LEU A 154 5.95 12.36 -8.31
N PRO A 155 5.69 12.21 -9.61
CA PRO A 155 4.88 13.16 -10.36
C PRO A 155 3.44 13.21 -9.84
N GLY A 156 2.84 14.40 -9.84
CA GLY A 156 1.50 14.61 -9.29
C GLY A 156 1.47 14.71 -7.76
N TYR A 157 2.64 14.84 -7.11
CA TYR A 157 2.73 15.14 -5.69
C TYR A 157 2.07 16.48 -5.36
N VAL A 158 1.27 16.52 -4.30
CA VAL A 158 0.54 17.70 -3.81
C VAL A 158 1.16 18.10 -2.47
N SER A 159 1.80 19.27 -2.40
CA SER A 159 2.40 19.71 -1.14
C SER A 159 1.31 19.93 -0.07
N SER A 160 1.67 19.78 1.20
CA SER A 160 0.77 19.99 2.34
C SER A 160 0.29 21.44 2.50
N ASN A 161 0.84 22.38 1.71
CA ASN A 161 0.40 23.77 1.70
C ASN A 161 -0.88 23.91 0.86
N VAL A 162 -1.99 24.24 1.52
CA VAL A 162 -3.31 24.46 0.90
C VAL A 162 -3.27 25.55 -0.19
N ILE A 163 -2.32 26.47 -0.09
CA ILE A 163 -2.08 27.58 -1.04
C ILE A 163 -1.38 27.07 -2.33
N GLU A 164 -0.69 25.94 -2.26
CA GLU A 164 -0.04 25.24 -3.38
C GLU A 164 -0.82 23.99 -3.82
N ARG A 165 -2.16 24.03 -3.77
CA ARG A 165 -2.97 23.17 -4.67
C ARG A 165 -2.76 23.67 -6.09
N SER A 166 -1.54 23.51 -6.57
CA SER A 166 -1.06 24.12 -7.79
C SER A 166 -1.69 23.38 -8.97
N PRO A 167 -2.23 24.09 -9.98
CA PRO A 167 -2.55 23.50 -11.29
C PRO A 167 -1.39 22.67 -11.87
N GLN A 168 -0.17 22.91 -11.40
CA GLN A 168 1.00 22.12 -11.71
C GLN A 168 0.90 20.65 -11.28
N ALA A 169 0.35 20.32 -10.10
CA ALA A 169 0.25 18.94 -9.66
C ALA A 169 -0.72 18.13 -10.53
N GLU A 170 -1.86 18.73 -10.93
CA GLU A 170 -2.81 18.12 -11.85
C GLU A 170 -2.21 17.93 -13.24
N THR A 171 -1.48 18.93 -13.76
CA THR A 171 -0.79 18.82 -15.06
C THR A 171 0.40 17.86 -15.03
N GLU A 172 0.97 17.61 -13.85
CA GLU A 172 2.05 16.65 -13.67
C GLU A 172 1.57 15.22 -13.38
N ALA A 173 0.32 15.02 -12.95
CA ALA A 173 -0.22 13.72 -12.64
C ALA A 173 -0.22 12.82 -13.88
N CYS A 174 0.51 11.71 -13.81
CA CYS A 174 0.69 10.81 -14.96
C CYS A 174 0.96 9.35 -14.55
N ILE A 175 0.70 9.00 -13.29
CA ILE A 175 0.90 7.66 -12.74
C ILE A 175 -0.46 7.06 -12.42
N THR A 176 -0.70 5.83 -12.85
CA THR A 176 -1.92 5.08 -12.50
C THR A 176 -1.85 4.47 -11.12
N LEU A 177 -2.99 4.07 -10.56
CA LEU A 177 -3.03 3.42 -9.25
C LEU A 177 -2.14 2.17 -9.21
N LEU A 178 -2.16 1.35 -10.26
CA LEU A 178 -1.32 0.14 -10.38
C LEU A 178 0.17 0.48 -10.46
N GLN A 179 0.54 1.50 -11.24
CA GLN A 179 1.94 1.95 -11.31
C GLN A 179 2.44 2.48 -9.97
N LEU A 180 1.62 3.26 -9.27
CA LEU A 180 1.92 3.74 -7.93
C LEU A 180 2.07 2.57 -6.95
N GLU A 181 1.18 1.56 -7.00
CA GLU A 181 1.29 0.37 -6.18
C GLU A 181 2.62 -0.35 -6.43
N ARG A 182 3.00 -0.58 -7.71
CA ARG A 182 4.29 -1.19 -8.07
C ARG A 182 5.47 -0.45 -7.47
N LEU A 183 5.49 0.89 -7.62
CA LEU A 183 6.55 1.73 -7.06
C LEU A 183 6.59 1.67 -5.54
N LEU A 184 5.43 1.69 -4.88
CA LEU A 184 5.32 1.64 -3.42
C LEU A 184 5.75 0.28 -2.88
N VAL A 185 5.29 -0.81 -3.48
CA VAL A 185 5.68 -2.18 -3.14
C VAL A 185 7.19 -2.32 -3.28
N ARG A 186 7.78 -1.89 -4.40
CA ARG A 186 9.22 -1.89 -4.59
C ARG A 186 9.96 -1.10 -3.51
N TYR A 187 9.50 0.11 -3.20
CA TYR A 187 10.09 0.92 -2.13
C TYR A 187 10.02 0.22 -0.77
N VAL A 188 8.90 -0.42 -0.45
CA VAL A 188 8.75 -1.14 0.83
C VAL A 188 9.69 -2.34 0.91
N VAL A 189 9.73 -3.15 -0.15
CA VAL A 189 10.45 -4.43 -0.20
C VAL A 189 11.95 -4.26 -0.30
N ASP A 190 12.40 -3.41 -1.22
CA ASP A 190 13.83 -3.29 -1.55
C ASP A 190 14.53 -2.24 -0.69
N HIS A 191 13.79 -1.29 -0.10
CA HIS A 191 14.38 -0.19 0.66
C HIS A 191 13.89 -0.12 2.11
N TYR A 192 12.59 0.08 2.36
CA TYR A 192 12.09 0.36 3.72
C TYR A 192 12.35 -0.80 4.70
N ASN A 193 11.95 -2.02 4.35
CA ASN A 193 12.11 -3.19 5.20
C ASN A 193 13.58 -3.63 5.32
N GLN A 194 14.40 -3.37 4.30
CA GLN A 194 15.84 -3.69 4.30
C GLN A 194 16.67 -2.72 5.13
N ARG A 195 16.18 -1.50 5.38
CA ARG A 195 16.95 -0.47 6.07
C ARG A 195 17.09 -0.75 7.57
N ILE A 196 18.27 -0.46 8.10
CA ILE A 196 18.54 -0.46 9.54
C ILE A 196 17.66 0.58 10.25
N ASP A 197 17.07 0.20 11.39
CA ASP A 197 16.43 1.16 12.28
C ASP A 197 17.37 1.42 13.47
N ALA A 198 17.99 2.61 13.51
CA ALA A 198 18.94 2.98 14.57
C ALA A 198 18.35 2.86 16.00
N ARG A 199 17.01 2.92 16.15
CA ARG A 199 16.34 2.74 17.45
C ARG A 199 16.30 1.28 17.88
N MET A 200 16.61 0.36 16.98
CA MET A 200 16.52 -1.08 17.13
C MET A 200 17.88 -1.77 17.05
N GLY A 201 18.98 -0.98 17.07
CA GLY A 201 20.36 -1.44 16.95
C GLY A 201 20.80 -1.56 15.50
N ASP A 202 21.71 -2.50 15.24
CA ASP A 202 22.37 -2.67 13.94
C ASP A 202 21.64 -3.68 13.02
N GLN A 203 20.33 -3.85 13.22
CA GLN A 203 19.51 -4.78 12.44
C GLN A 203 18.61 -4.04 11.46
N SER A 204 18.46 -4.60 10.25
CA SER A 204 17.36 -4.23 9.34
C SER A 204 16.01 -4.60 9.98
N ARG A 205 14.94 -3.93 9.55
CA ARG A 205 13.59 -4.26 10.02
C ARG A 205 13.28 -5.72 9.71
N ILE A 206 13.59 -6.15 8.49
CA ILE A 206 13.37 -7.53 8.06
C ILE A 206 14.20 -8.53 8.86
N GLY A 207 15.50 -8.28 9.04
CA GLY A 207 16.37 -9.18 9.81
C GLY A 207 15.94 -9.27 11.27
N ARG A 208 15.43 -8.17 11.84
CA ARG A 208 14.81 -8.20 13.18
C ARG A 208 13.52 -9.00 13.19
N TRP A 209 12.66 -8.83 12.18
CA TRP A 209 11.43 -9.60 12.04
C TRP A 209 11.72 -11.10 11.98
N GLU A 210 12.65 -11.53 11.12
CA GLU A 210 13.06 -12.93 11.00
C GLU A 210 13.61 -13.48 12.32
N ALA A 211 14.54 -12.77 12.96
CA ALA A 211 15.16 -13.16 14.24
C ALA A 211 14.19 -13.13 15.43
N GLY A 212 13.00 -12.56 15.27
CA GLY A 212 11.94 -12.52 16.27
C GLY A 212 10.82 -13.52 16.04
N ARG A 213 10.87 -14.36 15.01
CA ARG A 213 9.81 -15.36 14.77
C ARG A 213 9.89 -16.47 15.81
N ILE A 214 8.81 -16.67 16.56
CA ILE A 214 8.73 -17.71 17.61
C ILE A 214 7.93 -18.96 17.18
N ALA A 215 7.14 -18.87 16.11
CA ALA A 215 6.40 -20.01 15.57
C ALA A 215 6.05 -19.76 14.09
N GLN A 216 5.93 -20.85 13.33
CA GLN A 216 5.30 -20.84 12.02
C GLN A 216 3.82 -21.10 12.22
N LEU A 217 2.99 -20.12 11.87
CA LEU A 217 1.54 -20.26 11.99
C LEU A 217 1.03 -21.23 10.93
N PRO A 218 -0.05 -21.98 11.22
CA PRO A 218 -0.71 -22.78 10.21
C PRO A 218 -1.14 -21.87 9.06
N LEU A 219 -0.94 -22.33 7.82
CA LEU A 219 -1.49 -21.68 6.64
C LEU A 219 -3.01 -21.71 6.77
N LEU A 220 -3.61 -20.59 7.14
CA LEU A 220 -5.06 -20.40 7.02
C LEU A 220 -5.44 -20.65 5.56
N GLY A 221 -6.57 -21.32 5.33
CA GLY A 221 -7.05 -21.50 3.97
C GLY A 221 -7.30 -20.14 3.35
N GLU A 222 -6.67 -19.83 2.21
CA GLU A 222 -6.84 -18.55 1.51
C GLU A 222 -8.33 -18.17 1.32
N ARG A 223 -9.18 -19.19 1.14
CA ARG A 223 -10.63 -19.05 0.98
C ARG A 223 -11.36 -18.54 2.22
N GLU A 224 -10.92 -18.94 3.42
CA GLU A 224 -11.54 -18.45 4.67
C GLU A 224 -11.25 -16.96 4.83
N LEU A 225 -10.03 -16.53 4.46
CA LEU A 225 -9.65 -15.13 4.42
C LEU A 225 -10.42 -14.36 3.35
N ASP A 226 -10.73 -14.97 2.21
CA ASP A 226 -11.52 -14.31 1.15
C ASP A 226 -12.92 -13.93 1.62
N ILE A 227 -13.63 -14.85 2.28
CA ILE A 227 -14.95 -14.60 2.87
C ILE A 227 -14.85 -13.49 3.94
N CYS A 228 -13.76 -13.49 4.70
CA CYS A 228 -13.60 -12.57 5.81
C CYS A 228 -13.12 -11.17 5.40
N LEU A 229 -12.31 -11.05 4.36
CA LEU A 229 -11.50 -9.84 4.15
C LEU A 229 -11.70 -9.20 2.77
N LEU A 230 -12.28 -9.90 1.78
CA LEU A 230 -12.62 -9.33 0.49
C LEU A 230 -13.97 -8.61 0.48
N ARG A 231 -14.14 -7.67 -0.46
CA ARG A 231 -15.38 -6.91 -0.65
C ARG A 231 -16.53 -7.84 -0.99
N ARG A 232 -17.70 -7.57 -0.43
CA ARG A 232 -18.93 -8.34 -0.65
C ARG A 232 -19.89 -7.59 -1.56
N ASP A 233 -20.44 -8.27 -2.56
CA ASP A 233 -21.60 -7.82 -3.34
C ASP A 233 -22.54 -9.01 -3.61
N GLN A 234 -23.76 -8.78 -4.10
CA GLN A 234 -24.72 -9.81 -4.45
C GLN A 234 -25.18 -9.64 -5.90
N ARG A 235 -25.17 -10.73 -6.67
CA ARG A 235 -25.63 -10.71 -8.06
C ARG A 235 -26.43 -11.97 -8.38
N THR A 236 -27.32 -11.84 -9.35
CA THR A 236 -28.08 -12.96 -9.89
C THR A 236 -27.34 -13.59 -11.07
N ILE A 237 -27.35 -14.92 -11.14
CA ILE A 237 -26.80 -15.66 -12.28
C ILE A 237 -27.83 -15.67 -13.42
N TYR A 238 -27.39 -15.31 -14.63
CA TYR A 238 -28.26 -15.27 -15.80
C TYR A 238 -28.45 -16.66 -16.44
N ARG A 239 -29.44 -16.80 -17.34
CA ARG A 239 -29.89 -18.06 -17.98
C ARG A 239 -28.81 -18.89 -18.70
N ASN A 240 -27.61 -18.34 -18.94
CA ASN A 240 -26.46 -19.03 -19.55
C ASN A 240 -25.25 -19.14 -18.62
N GLY A 241 -25.43 -18.97 -17.30
CA GLY A 241 -24.34 -19.13 -16.32
C GLY A 241 -23.33 -17.99 -16.29
N TYR A 242 -23.71 -16.79 -16.71
CA TYR A 242 -22.85 -15.61 -16.55
C TYR A 242 -23.38 -14.67 -15.47
N ILE A 243 -22.50 -13.81 -14.96
CA ILE A 243 -22.80 -12.76 -13.99
C ILE A 243 -22.40 -11.41 -14.57
N GLN A 244 -23.17 -10.36 -14.26
CA GLN A 244 -22.78 -8.97 -14.58
C GLN A 244 -22.40 -8.19 -13.32
N PHE A 245 -21.22 -7.61 -13.33
CA PHE A 245 -20.70 -6.79 -12.25
C PHE A 245 -19.79 -5.70 -12.81
N ALA A 246 -19.93 -4.45 -12.34
CA ALA A 246 -19.12 -3.32 -12.80
C ALA A 246 -19.12 -3.10 -14.35
N ASN A 247 -20.23 -3.40 -15.02
CA ASN A 247 -20.38 -3.38 -16.49
C ASN A 247 -19.48 -4.39 -17.24
N LEU A 248 -18.98 -5.40 -16.54
CA LEU A 248 -18.26 -6.55 -17.08
C LEU A 248 -19.13 -7.80 -16.95
N THR A 249 -18.93 -8.73 -17.87
CA THR A 249 -19.54 -10.06 -17.82
C THR A 249 -18.50 -11.05 -17.32
N TYR A 250 -18.90 -11.91 -16.39
CA TYR A 250 -18.07 -12.92 -15.78
C TYR A 250 -18.57 -14.30 -16.14
N GLN A 251 -17.63 -15.19 -16.43
CA GLN A 251 -17.87 -16.61 -16.65
C GLN A 251 -17.05 -17.43 -15.67
N GLY A 252 -17.66 -18.47 -15.14
CA GLY A 252 -17.04 -19.42 -14.22
C GLY A 252 -17.57 -20.82 -14.48
N GLU A 253 -16.84 -21.81 -13.99
CA GLU A 253 -17.21 -23.21 -14.17
C GLU A 253 -18.55 -23.50 -13.49
N HIS A 254 -19.39 -24.29 -14.16
CA HIS A 254 -20.66 -24.80 -13.63
C HIS A 254 -21.72 -23.77 -13.19
N LEU A 255 -21.54 -22.48 -13.44
CA LEU A 255 -22.52 -21.44 -13.05
C LEU A 255 -23.88 -21.60 -13.73
N ALA A 256 -23.95 -22.20 -14.92
CA ALA A 256 -25.21 -22.42 -15.62
C ALA A 256 -26.22 -23.27 -14.81
N ALA A 257 -25.74 -24.15 -13.93
CA ALA A 257 -26.59 -24.96 -13.06
C ALA A 257 -27.34 -24.13 -12.01
N TYR A 258 -26.86 -22.93 -11.71
CA TYR A 258 -27.40 -22.03 -10.69
C TYR A 258 -28.13 -20.83 -11.32
N ALA A 259 -28.56 -20.95 -12.58
CA ALA A 259 -29.24 -19.87 -13.29
C ALA A 259 -30.52 -19.41 -12.56
N GLY A 260 -30.65 -18.10 -12.37
CA GLY A 260 -31.74 -17.47 -11.63
C GLY A 260 -31.48 -17.33 -10.12
N GLU A 261 -30.45 -17.98 -9.59
CA GLU A 261 -30.09 -17.84 -8.17
C GLU A 261 -29.32 -16.55 -7.90
N THR A 262 -29.50 -16.02 -6.69
CA THR A 262 -28.71 -14.90 -6.18
C THR A 262 -27.51 -15.45 -5.41
N VAL A 263 -26.31 -15.06 -5.84
CA VAL A 263 -25.03 -15.46 -5.26
C VAL A 263 -24.30 -14.27 -4.65
N ILE A 264 -23.36 -14.57 -3.77
CA ILE A 264 -22.48 -13.60 -3.13
C ILE A 264 -21.17 -13.55 -3.90
N LEU A 265 -20.73 -12.34 -4.23
CA LEU A 265 -19.45 -12.06 -4.86
C LEU A 265 -18.46 -11.61 -3.78
N ARG A 266 -17.27 -12.19 -3.79
CA ARG A 266 -16.10 -11.71 -3.06
C ARG A 266 -15.05 -11.25 -4.06
N TYR A 267 -14.49 -10.05 -3.88
CA TYR A 267 -13.51 -9.49 -4.82
C TYR A 267 -12.52 -8.52 -4.15
N ASP A 268 -11.33 -8.39 -4.73
CA ASP A 268 -10.38 -7.33 -4.40
C ASP A 268 -10.69 -6.09 -5.26
N PRO A 269 -10.96 -4.91 -4.69
CA PRO A 269 -11.26 -3.72 -5.49
C PRO A 269 -10.10 -3.24 -6.38
N ARG A 270 -8.87 -3.72 -6.14
CA ARG A 270 -7.68 -3.41 -6.96
C ARG A 270 -7.60 -4.25 -8.23
N ASP A 271 -8.27 -5.40 -8.22
CA ASP A 271 -8.40 -6.26 -9.38
C ASP A 271 -9.77 -6.96 -9.38
N ILE A 272 -10.70 -6.38 -10.14
CA ILE A 272 -12.03 -6.97 -10.33
C ILE A 272 -12.06 -7.96 -11.48
N THR A 273 -10.97 -8.23 -12.20
CA THR A 273 -10.99 -9.18 -13.33
C THR A 273 -11.28 -10.61 -12.90
N THR A 274 -11.00 -10.93 -11.63
CA THR A 274 -11.33 -12.21 -11.00
C THR A 274 -12.23 -11.98 -9.80
N ILE A 275 -13.32 -12.75 -9.71
CA ILE A 275 -14.23 -12.73 -8.57
C ILE A 275 -14.45 -14.16 -8.05
N TRP A 276 -14.67 -14.28 -6.75
CA TRP A 276 -15.04 -15.54 -6.12
C TRP A 276 -16.53 -15.54 -5.84
N ILE A 277 -17.20 -16.62 -6.22
CA ILE A 277 -18.64 -16.77 -6.14
C ILE A 277 -19.00 -17.76 -5.05
N TYR A 278 -19.92 -17.35 -4.19
CA TYR A 278 -20.41 -18.13 -3.06
C TYR A 278 -21.93 -18.23 -3.10
N GLN A 279 -22.46 -19.40 -2.75
CA GLN A 279 -23.88 -19.58 -2.45
C GLN A 279 -24.11 -19.36 -0.95
N LEU A 280 -25.25 -18.81 -0.56
CA LEU A 280 -25.64 -18.73 0.83
C LEU A 280 -26.48 -19.96 1.20
N GLN A 281 -25.92 -20.88 1.98
CA GLN A 281 -26.61 -22.08 2.48
C GLN A 281 -26.62 -22.04 4.01
N ASP A 282 -27.78 -22.14 4.66
CA ASP A 282 -27.92 -22.12 6.12
C ASP A 282 -27.13 -20.98 6.80
N SER A 283 -27.21 -19.78 6.21
CA SER A 283 -26.47 -18.58 6.65
C SER A 283 -24.94 -18.67 6.56
N LYS A 284 -24.39 -19.63 5.83
CA LYS A 284 -22.96 -19.76 5.54
C LYS A 284 -22.67 -19.56 4.05
N GLU A 285 -21.56 -18.89 3.76
CA GLU A 285 -21.06 -18.72 2.39
C GLU A 285 -20.31 -19.98 1.96
N VAL A 286 -20.87 -20.72 1.00
CA VAL A 286 -20.28 -21.93 0.42
C VAL A 286 -19.69 -21.58 -0.93
N PHE A 287 -18.39 -21.81 -1.10
CA PHE A 287 -17.68 -21.51 -2.34
C PHE A 287 -18.23 -22.35 -3.50
N LEU A 288 -18.61 -21.68 -4.60
CA LEU A 288 -19.04 -22.32 -5.83
C LEU A 288 -17.88 -22.42 -6.83
N THR A 289 -17.39 -21.25 -7.29
CA THR A 289 -16.33 -21.19 -8.30
C THR A 289 -15.66 -19.81 -8.28
N ARG A 290 -14.51 -19.71 -8.94
CA ARG A 290 -14.00 -18.44 -9.45
C ARG A 290 -14.67 -18.13 -10.78
N ALA A 291 -14.88 -16.85 -11.05
CA ALA A 291 -15.28 -16.37 -12.36
C ALA A 291 -14.36 -15.25 -12.82
N HIS A 292 -14.11 -15.23 -14.11
CA HIS A 292 -13.20 -14.29 -14.74
C HIS A 292 -13.98 -13.38 -15.69
N ALA A 293 -13.60 -12.10 -15.72
CA ALA A 293 -14.17 -11.12 -16.62
C ALA A 293 -13.78 -11.49 -18.06
N THR A 294 -14.79 -11.75 -18.90
CA THR A 294 -14.58 -12.25 -20.26
C THR A 294 -13.83 -11.22 -21.12
N GLY A 295 -12.72 -11.63 -21.70
CA GLY A 295 -11.84 -10.80 -22.52
C GLY A 295 -10.82 -9.98 -21.73
N LEU A 296 -10.71 -10.19 -20.41
CA LEU A 296 -9.74 -9.55 -19.50
C LEU A 296 -8.93 -10.56 -18.69
N GLU A 297 -8.85 -11.82 -19.14
CA GLU A 297 -8.26 -12.93 -18.39
C GLU A 297 -6.76 -12.74 -18.10
N THR A 298 -6.07 -11.92 -18.90
CA THR A 298 -4.64 -11.59 -18.77
C THR A 298 -4.41 -10.16 -18.28
N GLU A 299 -5.47 -9.44 -17.95
CA GLU A 299 -5.42 -8.02 -17.60
C GLU A 299 -5.63 -7.83 -16.09
N ILE A 300 -5.29 -6.64 -15.60
CA ILE A 300 -5.69 -6.18 -14.28
C ILE A 300 -6.57 -4.95 -14.47
N LEU A 301 -7.68 -4.88 -13.74
CA LEU A 301 -8.59 -3.75 -13.79
C LEU A 301 -9.12 -3.43 -12.41
N ALA A 302 -8.80 -2.25 -11.89
CA ALA A 302 -9.33 -1.79 -10.61
C ALA A 302 -10.79 -1.36 -10.75
N TYR A 303 -11.59 -1.52 -9.68
CA TYR A 303 -12.99 -1.12 -9.66
C TYR A 303 -13.20 0.38 -9.95
N ALA A 304 -12.32 1.22 -9.41
CA ALA A 304 -12.36 2.67 -9.62
C ALA A 304 -12.08 3.04 -11.08
N GLU A 305 -11.14 2.36 -11.73
CA GLU A 305 -10.84 2.55 -13.15
C GLU A 305 -12.04 2.12 -14.01
N ALA A 306 -12.62 0.94 -13.78
CA ALA A 306 -13.80 0.49 -14.50
C ALA A 306 -14.98 1.49 -14.39
N LYS A 307 -15.14 2.11 -13.21
CA LYS A 307 -16.14 3.15 -12.97
C LYS A 307 -15.83 4.44 -13.72
N ALA A 308 -14.56 4.85 -13.81
CA ALA A 308 -14.12 6.02 -14.58
C ALA A 308 -14.34 5.83 -16.08
N MET A 309 -13.96 4.67 -16.63
CA MET A 309 -14.21 4.27 -18.02
C MET A 309 -15.71 4.33 -18.34
N SER A 310 -16.53 3.73 -17.47
CA SER A 310 -17.99 3.77 -17.61
C SER A 310 -18.58 5.18 -17.56
N ARG A 311 -17.95 6.14 -16.86
CA ARG A 311 -18.40 7.54 -16.84
C ARG A 311 -18.04 8.25 -18.14
N ARG A 312 -16.84 8.05 -18.66
CA ARG A 312 -16.39 8.62 -19.94
C ARG A 312 -17.25 8.17 -21.10
N ILE A 313 -17.49 6.86 -21.21
CA ILE A 313 -18.32 6.29 -22.28
C ILE A 313 -19.71 6.94 -22.27
N ARG A 314 -20.33 7.12 -21.09
CA ARG A 314 -21.61 7.85 -20.97
C ARG A 314 -21.50 9.32 -21.38
N ALA A 315 -20.44 10.01 -20.95
CA ALA A 315 -20.22 11.42 -21.30
C ALA A 315 -20.00 11.62 -22.80
N ALA A 316 -19.43 10.64 -23.49
CA ALA A 316 -19.30 10.60 -24.95
C ALA A 316 -20.60 10.23 -25.68
N GLY A 317 -21.71 10.01 -24.95
CA GLY A 317 -23.00 9.60 -25.53
C GLY A 317 -23.03 8.16 -26.02
N GLN A 318 -22.04 7.34 -25.64
CA GLN A 318 -21.93 5.95 -26.06
C GLN A 318 -22.57 5.00 -25.03
N GLU A 319 -22.98 3.82 -25.48
CA GLU A 319 -23.50 2.78 -24.61
C GLU A 319 -22.37 2.16 -23.76
N VAL A 320 -22.58 2.11 -22.44
CA VAL A 320 -21.68 1.39 -21.54
C VAL A 320 -21.97 -0.08 -21.62
N SER A 321 -21.12 -0.80 -22.34
CA SER A 321 -21.19 -2.24 -22.54
C SER A 321 -19.81 -2.84 -22.26
N GLN A 322 -19.76 -4.15 -22.06
CA GLN A 322 -18.49 -4.87 -21.96
C GLN A 322 -17.58 -4.56 -23.15
N LYS A 323 -18.13 -4.49 -24.37
CA LYS A 323 -17.35 -4.19 -25.58
C LYS A 323 -16.70 -2.81 -25.52
N SER A 324 -17.41 -1.78 -25.06
CA SER A 324 -16.83 -0.44 -24.95
C SER A 324 -15.80 -0.36 -23.83
N LEU A 325 -15.99 -1.05 -22.70
CA LEU A 325 -14.95 -1.18 -21.67
C LEU A 325 -13.70 -1.90 -22.19
N LEU A 326 -13.85 -3.03 -22.90
CA LEU A 326 -12.73 -3.80 -23.46
C LEU A 326 -11.91 -2.99 -24.47
N ASN A 327 -12.57 -2.18 -25.30
CA ASN A 327 -11.86 -1.28 -26.22
C ASN A 327 -11.03 -0.25 -25.44
N GLU A 328 -11.60 0.40 -24.44
CA GLU A 328 -10.83 1.29 -23.57
C GLU A 328 -9.67 0.56 -22.87
N VAL A 329 -9.83 -0.73 -22.54
CA VAL A 329 -8.74 -1.53 -21.96
C VAL A 329 -7.59 -1.77 -22.92
N ARG A 330 -7.90 -2.10 -24.17
CA ARG A 330 -6.89 -2.35 -25.21
C ARG A 330 -6.11 -1.09 -25.56
N ASP A 331 -6.78 0.06 -25.53
CA ASP A 331 -6.19 1.34 -25.90
C ASP A 331 -5.30 1.97 -24.77
N ARG A 332 -5.25 1.34 -23.59
CA ARG A 332 -4.52 1.83 -22.40
C ARG A 332 -3.02 2.06 -22.64
N GLY A 333 -2.34 1.07 -23.24
CA GLY A 333 -0.88 1.09 -23.37
C GLY A 333 -0.35 2.26 -24.20
N LEU A 334 -1.07 2.61 -25.27
CA LEU A 334 -0.67 3.67 -26.19
C LEU A 334 -0.79 5.07 -25.57
N THR A 335 -1.73 5.26 -24.64
CA THR A 335 -2.04 6.58 -24.08
C THR A 335 -1.07 6.96 -22.96
N ILE A 336 -0.78 6.02 -22.06
CA ILE A 336 0.19 6.23 -20.97
C ILE A 336 1.59 6.50 -21.52
N GLU A 337 2.04 5.70 -22.48
CA GLU A 337 3.36 5.91 -23.09
C GLU A 337 3.47 7.30 -23.73
N LYS A 338 2.42 7.76 -24.42
CA LYS A 338 2.38 9.11 -25.00
C LYS A 338 2.50 10.18 -23.91
N LEU A 339 1.72 10.09 -22.83
CA LEU A 339 1.76 11.06 -21.73
C LEU A 339 3.14 11.10 -21.04
N GLN A 340 3.73 9.93 -20.79
CA GLN A 340 5.06 9.82 -20.20
C GLN A 340 6.16 10.37 -21.12
N ARG A 341 6.10 10.09 -22.44
CA ARG A 341 7.04 10.60 -23.44
C ARG A 341 6.94 12.13 -23.59
N GLN A 342 5.72 12.67 -23.72
CA GLN A 342 5.49 14.11 -23.79
C GLN A 342 6.02 14.82 -22.53
N LYS A 343 5.88 14.20 -21.36
CA LYS A 343 6.45 14.73 -20.11
C LYS A 343 7.98 14.71 -20.10
N LYS A 344 8.60 13.61 -20.55
CA LYS A 344 10.07 13.52 -20.67
C LYS A 344 10.62 14.61 -21.60
N GLN A 345 9.92 14.89 -22.70
CA GLN A 345 10.25 15.98 -23.63
C GLN A 345 10.04 17.38 -23.02
N ARG A 346 8.97 17.61 -22.24
CA ARG A 346 8.76 18.88 -21.51
C ARG A 346 9.87 19.13 -20.49
N LYS A 347 10.28 18.11 -19.74
CA LYS A 347 11.40 18.20 -18.77
C LYS A 347 12.75 18.44 -19.45
N SER A 348 13.00 17.90 -20.64
CA SER A 348 14.24 18.19 -21.39
C SER A 348 14.26 19.61 -21.97
N ASN A 349 13.11 20.12 -22.43
CA ASN A 349 13.02 21.45 -23.03
C ASN A 349 13.09 22.59 -21.99
N SER A 350 12.81 22.34 -20.72
CA SER A 350 12.97 23.30 -19.63
C SER A 350 14.42 23.47 -19.13
N ILE A 351 15.38 22.69 -19.63
CA ILE A 351 16.81 22.73 -19.23
C ILE A 351 17.68 23.39 -20.32
N VAL A 352 17.20 24.46 -20.94
CA VAL A 352 18.05 25.32 -21.77
C VAL A 352 18.56 26.48 -20.90
N PRO A 353 19.88 26.67 -20.73
CA PRO A 353 20.39 27.81 -19.95
C PRO A 353 20.06 29.10 -20.69
N ALA A 354 19.42 30.05 -19.99
CA ALA A 354 19.21 31.39 -20.49
C ALA A 354 20.57 32.05 -20.77
N GLN A 355 20.94 32.17 -22.04
CA GLN A 355 22.04 33.05 -22.44
C GLN A 355 21.60 34.48 -22.16
N ALA A 356 22.22 35.10 -21.17
CA ALA A 356 22.02 36.51 -20.83
C ALA A 356 22.55 37.38 -21.99
N ASN A 357 21.63 38.07 -22.67
CA ASN A 357 21.96 39.21 -23.50
C ASN A 357 22.37 40.38 -22.60
N THR A 358 23.67 40.66 -22.50
CA THR A 358 24.17 41.89 -21.89
C THR A 358 24.04 43.02 -22.92
N GLN A 359 23.00 43.83 -22.78
CA GLN A 359 22.96 45.16 -23.39
C GLN A 359 23.76 46.15 -22.52
N THR A 360 24.66 46.82 -23.20
CA THR A 360 25.50 47.92 -22.76
C THR A 360 24.67 49.10 -22.25
N THR A 361 24.92 49.54 -21.01
CA THR A 361 24.73 50.94 -20.61
C THR A 361 25.88 51.36 -19.70
N ALA A 362 26.42 52.53 -20.02
CA ALA A 362 27.61 53.12 -19.44
C ALA A 362 27.31 53.95 -18.18
N GLU A 363 28.42 54.26 -17.47
CA GLU A 363 28.58 55.25 -16.38
C GLU A 363 28.00 54.83 -15.01
N THR A 364 28.72 54.88 -13.88
CA THR A 364 29.62 55.94 -13.41
C THR A 364 30.63 55.41 -12.38
N THR A 365 31.85 55.93 -12.46
CA THR A 365 33.03 55.74 -11.60
C THR A 365 32.81 56.12 -10.13
N LEU A 366 33.40 55.35 -9.20
CA LEU A 366 34.16 55.82 -8.02
C LEU A 366 34.89 54.61 -7.40
N GLY A 367 36.21 54.60 -7.54
CA GLY A 367 37.07 53.49 -7.17
C GLY A 367 37.42 53.41 -5.69
N ILE A 368 38.04 52.30 -5.30
CA ILE A 368 39.08 52.18 -4.27
C ILE A 368 39.91 50.92 -4.60
N GLN A 369 41.19 51.03 -4.28
CA GLN A 369 42.35 50.34 -4.83
C GLN A 369 42.50 48.86 -4.47
N HIS A 370 43.22 48.18 -5.37
CA HIS A 370 43.85 46.87 -5.26
C HIS A 370 44.55 46.61 -3.92
N ARG A 371 44.45 45.36 -3.45
CA ARG A 371 45.58 44.68 -2.79
C ARG A 371 45.61 43.21 -3.21
N GLU A 372 46.59 42.90 -4.05
CA GLU A 372 47.00 41.55 -4.45
C GLU A 372 47.59 40.79 -3.26
N LEU A 373 47.24 39.51 -3.14
CA LEU A 373 48.09 38.49 -2.50
C LEU A 373 48.02 37.22 -3.36
N GLU A 374 49.19 36.82 -3.84
CA GLU A 374 49.48 35.64 -4.66
C GLU A 374 49.42 34.31 -3.88
N PRO A 375 49.42 33.16 -4.59
CA PRO A 375 48.93 31.88 -4.11
C PRO A 375 50.03 31.00 -3.49
N GLN A 376 49.62 30.03 -2.66
CA GLN A 376 50.49 28.91 -2.26
C GLN A 376 50.01 27.61 -2.90
N ASN A 377 50.91 27.06 -3.72
CA ASN A 377 50.94 25.72 -4.28
C ASN A 377 50.81 24.64 -3.20
N LEU A 378 50.23 23.48 -3.56
CA LEU A 378 50.76 22.16 -3.20
C LEU A 378 50.32 21.12 -4.25
N SER A 379 51.25 20.22 -4.49
CA SER A 379 51.52 19.40 -5.68
C SER A 379 50.70 18.12 -5.85
N ASN A 380 50.69 17.67 -7.12
CA ASN A 380 50.33 16.34 -7.64
C ASN A 380 50.97 15.16 -6.89
N ALA A 381 50.27 14.02 -6.86
CA ALA A 381 50.84 12.67 -6.94
C ALA A 381 49.78 11.64 -7.39
N GLU A 382 50.26 10.58 -8.03
CA GLU A 382 49.61 9.80 -9.07
C GLU A 382 48.82 8.55 -8.61
N CYS A 383 48.06 8.07 -9.59
CA CYS A 383 47.39 6.79 -9.77
C CYS A 383 48.24 5.54 -9.43
N SER A 384 47.63 4.54 -8.79
CA SER A 384 47.93 3.13 -9.04
C SER A 384 46.72 2.25 -8.68
N THR A 385 46.54 1.20 -9.50
CA THR A 385 45.41 0.27 -9.53
C THR A 385 45.88 -1.07 -8.98
N GLU A 386 45.15 -1.65 -8.02
CA GLU A 386 45.26 -3.09 -7.71
C GLU A 386 43.88 -3.72 -7.51
N LYS A 387 43.71 -4.87 -8.17
CA LYS A 387 42.56 -5.77 -8.13
C LYS A 387 42.63 -6.63 -6.86
N GLU A 388 41.54 -6.77 -6.12
CA GLU A 388 41.38 -7.86 -5.17
C GLU A 388 40.14 -8.72 -5.45
N MET A 389 40.38 -10.04 -5.39
CA MET A 389 39.46 -11.14 -5.62
C MET A 389 38.42 -11.28 -4.50
N ILE A 390 37.18 -11.53 -4.89
CA ILE A 390 36.04 -11.79 -4.01
C ILE A 390 36.14 -13.24 -3.49
N ALA A 391 36.28 -13.40 -2.16
CA ALA A 391 36.10 -14.67 -1.47
C ALA A 391 34.65 -14.83 -0.96
N ALA A 392 34.12 -16.05 -1.05
CA ALA A 392 32.75 -16.41 -0.67
C ALA A 392 32.48 -16.24 0.85
N PRO A 393 31.24 -15.90 1.26
CA PRO A 393 30.94 -15.62 2.66
C PRO A 393 30.83 -16.91 3.50
N ILE A 394 31.54 -16.89 4.63
CA ILE A 394 31.53 -17.88 5.70
C ILE A 394 30.26 -17.68 6.54
N LEU A 395 29.50 -18.76 6.79
CA LEU A 395 28.33 -18.78 7.69
C LEU A 395 28.75 -18.44 9.14
N PRO A 396 28.02 -17.58 9.88
CA PRO A 396 28.38 -17.27 11.25
C PRO A 396 27.97 -18.39 12.23
N ASN A 397 28.89 -18.67 13.15
CA ASN A 397 28.79 -19.57 14.30
C ASN A 397 27.70 -19.08 15.30
N PRO A 398 26.89 -19.96 15.93
CA PRO A 398 25.72 -19.55 16.70
C PRO A 398 26.08 -19.34 18.17
N GLU A 399 26.80 -18.28 18.53
CA GLU A 399 27.00 -17.94 19.94
C GLU A 399 27.33 -16.45 20.15
N SER A 400 26.29 -15.61 20.12
CA SER A 400 26.21 -14.38 20.92
C SER A 400 24.79 -13.80 20.84
N VAL A 401 23.86 -14.30 21.65
CA VAL A 401 22.56 -13.63 21.84
C VAL A 401 22.81 -12.40 22.72
N LYS A 402 23.12 -11.25 22.10
CA LYS A 402 23.06 -9.95 22.79
C LYS A 402 21.62 -9.75 23.27
N SER A 403 21.45 -9.38 24.54
CA SER A 403 20.13 -9.09 25.13
C SER A 403 19.41 -8.03 24.28
N LYS A 404 18.31 -8.43 23.63
CA LYS A 404 17.50 -7.55 22.81
C LYS A 404 16.94 -6.43 23.69
N LYS A 405 17.24 -5.17 23.38
CA LYS A 405 16.53 -4.05 24.04
C LYS A 405 15.03 -4.19 23.72
N PRO A 406 14.15 -4.23 24.75
CA PRO A 406 12.71 -4.35 24.50
C PRO A 406 12.21 -3.15 23.69
N VAL A 407 11.33 -3.41 22.73
CA VAL A 407 10.57 -2.33 22.06
C VAL A 407 9.63 -1.72 23.10
N PRO A 408 9.40 -0.39 23.09
CA PRO A 408 8.43 0.24 23.98
C PRO A 408 7.10 -0.53 24.02
N PHE A 409 6.58 -0.69 25.23
CA PHE A 409 5.38 -1.46 25.53
C PHE A 409 4.12 -0.86 24.89
N VAL A 410 3.11 -1.71 24.63
CA VAL A 410 1.80 -1.28 24.14
C VAL A 410 0.71 -1.63 25.16
N ARG A 411 -0.25 -0.73 25.40
CA ARG A 411 -1.33 -0.96 26.37
C ARG A 411 -2.50 -1.71 25.72
N VAL A 412 -2.95 -2.80 26.32
CA VAL A 412 -4.13 -3.59 25.90
C VAL A 412 -5.33 -3.23 26.78
N TYR A 413 -6.53 -3.10 26.21
CA TYR A 413 -7.74 -2.72 26.94
C TYR A 413 -8.94 -3.62 26.58
N GLU A 414 -9.79 -3.89 27.57
CA GLU A 414 -10.84 -4.91 27.52
C GLU A 414 -12.21 -4.43 27.03
N ASP A 415 -12.55 -3.15 27.18
CA ASP A 415 -13.93 -2.66 27.00
C ASP A 415 -14.00 -1.19 26.52
N TYR A 416 -14.88 -0.97 25.54
CA TYR A 416 -15.23 0.33 24.97
C TYR A 416 -15.84 1.30 25.99
N ASP A 417 -16.64 0.83 26.95
CA ASP A 417 -17.24 1.69 27.97
C ASP A 417 -16.21 2.15 29.03
N GLN A 418 -15.16 1.37 29.26
CA GLN A 418 -14.04 1.75 30.13
C GLN A 418 -13.15 2.80 29.46
N LEU A 419 -12.92 2.68 28.15
CA LEU A 419 -12.31 3.73 27.32
C LEU A 419 -13.12 5.04 27.41
N ARG A 420 -14.45 5.00 27.26
CA ARG A 420 -15.31 6.19 27.31
C ARG A 420 -15.26 6.91 28.67
N ARG A 421 -15.30 6.17 29.78
CA ARG A 421 -15.28 6.75 31.15
C ARG A 421 -13.97 7.48 31.48
N GLU A 422 -12.84 7.02 30.92
CA GLU A 422 -11.54 7.63 31.18
C GLU A 422 -11.25 8.84 30.28
N THR A 423 -11.69 8.82 29.01
CA THR A 423 -11.52 9.97 28.10
C THR A 423 -12.43 11.16 28.45
N THR A 424 -13.50 10.93 29.22
CA THR A 424 -14.40 12.00 29.69
C THR A 424 -13.91 12.66 31.00
N ARG A 425 -12.77 12.21 31.55
CA ARG A 425 -12.18 12.72 32.80
C ARG A 425 -10.86 13.48 32.61
N SER A 426 -10.43 13.78 31.38
CA SER A 426 -9.23 14.60 31.09
C SER A 426 -9.56 15.93 30.45
#